data_AF-A0A8J2B1F8-F1
#
_entry.id   AF-A0A8J2B1F8-F1
#
_cell.length_a   1.000
_cell.length_b   1.000
_cell.length_c   1.000
_cell.angle_alpha   90.00
_cell.angle_beta   90.00
_cell.angle_gamma   90.00
#
_symmetry.space_group_name_H-M   'P 1'
#
loop_
_entity.id
_entity.type
_entity.pdbx_description
1 polymer ?
#
loop_
_entity_poly.entity_id
_entity_poly.type
_entity_poly.pdbx_seq_one_letter_code
_entity_poly.pdbx_strand_id
1 'polypeptide(L)'
;MNLDKETCERYEQCALNVAIKGGLGFAAALIPAVVLTRGRMSRSFCLGVGLGIGMGMALQENAMHFKHPHLVPLPKDFKAEATWYRDYVLERLPAKDYVKALAS
;
A
#
# COMPACT_ATOMS: atom_id res chain seq x y z
N MET A 1 -12.65 -18.64 -25.73
CA MET A 1 -12.38 -18.92 -24.30
C MET A 1 -11.10 -18.28 -23.74
N ASN A 2 -10.32 -17.49 -24.50
CA ASN A 2 -9.13 -16.81 -23.95
C ASN A 2 -9.44 -15.50 -23.21
N LEU A 3 -10.63 -14.91 -23.42
CA LEU A 3 -11.03 -13.66 -22.78
C LEU A 3 -11.19 -13.81 -21.26
N ASP A 4 -11.69 -14.96 -20.78
CA ASP A 4 -11.89 -15.18 -19.35
C ASP A 4 -10.57 -15.22 -18.57
N LYS A 5 -9.49 -15.76 -19.17
CA LYS A 5 -8.20 -15.88 -18.49
C LYS A 5 -7.55 -14.52 -18.24
N GLU A 6 -7.56 -13.65 -19.26
CA GLU A 6 -6.98 -12.32 -19.15
C GLU A 6 -7.77 -11.44 -18.17
N THR A 7 -9.09 -11.57 -18.17
CA THR A 7 -9.94 -10.82 -17.23
C THR A 7 -9.71 -11.30 -15.80
N CYS A 8 -9.58 -12.61 -15.58
CA CYS A 8 -9.30 -13.20 -14.29
C CYS A 8 -7.97 -12.71 -13.70
N GLU A 9 -6.91 -12.67 -14.52
CA GLU A 9 -5.58 -12.20 -14.10
C GLU A 9 -5.60 -10.72 -13.66
N ARG A 10 -6.36 -9.87 -14.36
CA ARG A 10 -6.53 -8.45 -13.98
C ARG A 10 -7.26 -8.28 -12.65
N TYR A 11 -8.26 -9.12 -12.37
CA TYR A 11 -8.97 -9.08 -11.08
C TYR A 11 -8.09 -9.51 -9.92
N GLU A 12 -7.25 -10.53 -10.10
CA GLU A 12 -6.27 -10.94 -9.09
C GLU A 12 -5.27 -9.83 -8.77
N GLN A 13 -4.75 -9.13 -9.80
CA GLN A 13 -3.86 -7.99 -9.62
C GLN A 13 -4.54 -6.81 -8.90
N CYS A 14 -5.81 -6.53 -9.24
CA CYS A 14 -6.59 -5.51 -8.54
C CYS A 14 -6.81 -5.86 -7.06
N ALA A 15 -7.11 -7.12 -6.77
CA ALA A 15 -7.30 -7.61 -5.40
C ALA A 15 -5.99 -7.54 -4.60
N LEU A 16 -4.86 -7.89 -5.22
CA LEU A 16 -3.52 -7.74 -4.63
C LEU A 16 -3.21 -6.28 -4.31
N ASN A 17 -3.49 -5.35 -5.23
CA ASN A 17 -3.26 -3.92 -5.00
C ASN A 17 -4.06 -3.39 -3.81
N VAL A 18 -5.34 -3.78 -3.71
CA VAL A 18 -6.21 -3.44 -2.59
C VAL A 18 -5.69 -4.04 -1.28
N ALA A 19 -5.24 -5.29 -1.29
CA ALA A 19 -4.69 -5.94 -0.11
C ALA A 19 -3.40 -5.25 0.38
N ILE A 20 -2.49 -4.91 -0.53
CA ILE A 20 -1.21 -4.26 -0.20
C ILE A 20 -1.45 -2.85 0.36
N LYS A 21 -2.21 -2.01 -0.36
CA LYS A 21 -2.45 -0.62 0.04
C LYS A 21 -3.41 -0.50 1.21
N GLY A 22 -4.40 -1.38 1.30
CA GLY A 22 -5.23 -1.52 2.50
C GLY A 22 -4.39 -1.89 3.72
N GLY A 23 -3.51 -2.89 3.59
CA GLY A 23 -2.58 -3.31 4.64
C GLY A 23 -1.61 -2.20 5.06
N LEU A 24 -1.04 -1.47 4.09
CA LEU A 24 -0.16 -0.32 4.33
C LEU A 24 -0.91 0.82 5.03
N GLY A 25 -2.11 1.17 4.59
CA GLY A 25 -2.94 2.19 5.21
C GLY A 25 -3.30 1.84 6.66
N PHE A 26 -3.63 0.57 6.91
CA PHE A 26 -3.88 0.05 8.25
C PHE A 26 -2.61 0.10 9.12
N ALA A 27 -1.47 -0.38 8.62
CA ALA A 27 -0.21 -0.37 9.37
C ALA A 27 0.26 1.05 9.68
N ALA A 28 0.14 1.97 8.72
CA ALA A 28 0.48 3.38 8.88
C ALA A 28 -0.42 4.07 9.92
N ALA A 29 -1.70 3.69 10.00
CA ALA A 29 -2.63 4.22 11.01
C ALA A 29 -2.52 3.52 12.37
N LEU A 30 -1.96 2.31 12.45
CA LEU A 30 -1.80 1.56 13.69
C LEU A 30 -0.87 2.28 14.68
N ILE A 31 0.26 2.81 14.21
CA ILE A 31 1.23 3.52 15.05
C ILE A 31 0.59 4.75 15.73
N PRO A 32 0.01 5.72 14.99
CA PRO A 32 -0.64 6.87 15.62
C PRO A 32 -1.89 6.46 16.42
N ALA A 33 -2.64 5.44 16.01
CA ALA A 33 -3.77 4.94 16.78
C ALA A 33 -3.34 4.43 18.16
N VAL A 34 -2.27 3.63 18.24
CA VAL A 34 -1.78 3.07 19.51
C VAL A 34 -1.16 4.15 20.40
N VAL A 35 -0.41 5.09 19.81
CA VAL A 35 0.32 6.14 20.55
C VAL A 35 -0.61 7.27 21.02
N LEU A 36 -1.46 7.80 20.13
CA LEU A 36 -2.26 9.00 20.42
C LEU A 36 -3.58 8.68 21.12
N THR A 37 -4.10 7.45 20.98
CA THR A 37 -5.42 7.13 21.51
C THR A 37 -5.38 6.13 22.68
N ARG A 38 -5.89 6.56 23.84
CA ARG A 38 -6.00 5.74 25.05
C ARG A 38 -7.23 4.82 25.06
N GLY A 39 -8.27 5.16 24.29
CA GLY A 39 -9.55 4.45 24.28
C GLY A 39 -9.59 3.28 23.28
N ARG A 40 -10.23 2.17 23.66
CA ARG A 40 -10.47 1.03 22.74
C ARG A 40 -11.26 1.43 21.49
N MET A 41 -12.28 2.28 21.65
CA MET A 41 -13.14 2.72 20.55
C MET A 41 -12.42 3.63 19.55
N SER A 42 -11.59 4.56 20.03
CA SER A 42 -10.86 5.48 19.14
C SER A 42 -9.76 4.77 18.36
N ARG A 43 -9.12 3.74 18.92
CA ARG A 43 -8.18 2.87 18.19
C ARG A 43 -8.85 2.19 17.00
N SER A 44 -10.00 1.56 17.23
CA SER A 44 -10.76 0.89 16.17
C SER A 44 -11.18 1.87 15.08
N PHE A 45 -11.59 3.09 15.46
CA PHE A 45 -11.94 4.14 14.51
C PHE A 45 -10.74 4.57 13.66
N CYS A 46 -9.60 4.92 14.28
CA CYS A 46 -8.39 5.33 13.56
C CYS A 46 -7.87 4.23 12.64
N LEU A 47 -7.90 2.98 13.09
CA LEU A 47 -7.55 1.83 12.28
C LEU A 47 -8.49 1.64 11.10
N GLY A 48 -9.80 1.77 11.32
CA GLY A 48 -10.80 1.72 10.26
C GLY A 48 -10.61 2.83 9.22
N VAL A 49 -10.31 4.05 9.67
CA VAL A 49 -9.98 5.19 8.78
C VAL A 49 -8.71 4.90 7.97
N GLY A 50 -7.65 4.40 8.60
CA GLY A 50 -6.41 4.04 7.92
C GLY A 50 -6.60 2.98 6.84
N LEU A 51 -7.31 1.90 7.19
CA LEU A 51 -7.67 0.85 6.24
C LEU A 51 -8.54 1.40 5.10
N GLY A 52 -9.53 2.23 5.42
CA GLY A 52 -10.44 2.83 4.44
C GLY A 52 -9.72 3.74 3.46
N ILE A 53 -8.80 4.59 3.92
CA ILE A 53 -7.98 5.44 3.05
C ILE A 53 -7.09 4.58 2.15
N GLY A 54 -6.43 3.55 2.71
CA GLY A 54 -5.60 2.63 1.95
C GLY A 54 -6.36 1.89 0.85
N MET A 55 -7.55 1.36 1.17
CA MET A 55 -8.43 0.72 0.19
C MET A 55 -8.96 1.71 -0.86
N GLY A 56 -9.33 2.94 -0.45
CA GLY A 56 -9.83 3.96 -1.37
C GLY A 56 -8.80 4.36 -2.43
N MET A 57 -7.54 4.58 -2.01
CA MET A 57 -6.44 4.86 -2.92
C MET A 57 -6.22 3.71 -3.93
N ALA A 58 -6.28 2.46 -3.45
CA ALA A 58 -6.13 1.29 -4.31
C ALA A 58 -7.23 1.17 -5.37
N LEU A 59 -8.49 1.43 -4.98
CA LEU A 59 -9.61 1.42 -5.91
C LEU A 59 -9.50 2.54 -6.95
N GLN A 60 -9.03 3.73 -6.55
CA GLN A 60 -8.82 4.84 -7.46
C GLN A 60 -7.73 4.53 -8.49
N GLU A 61 -6.64 3.90 -8.07
CA GLU A 61 -5.58 3.46 -8.98
C GLU A 61 -6.04 2.33 -9.90
N ASN A 62 -6.81 1.36 -9.39
CA ASN A 62 -7.41 0.32 -10.22
C ASN A 62 -8.32 0.94 -11.29
N ALA A 63 -9.15 1.91 -10.92
CA ALA A 63 -10.00 2.63 -11.86
C ALA A 63 -9.19 3.40 -12.92
N MET A 64 -8.05 3.98 -12.55
CA MET A 64 -7.14 4.62 -13.51
C MET A 64 -6.43 3.60 -14.41
N HIS A 65 -6.03 2.44 -13.87
CA HIS A 65 -5.43 1.37 -14.66
C HIS A 65 -6.37 0.85 -15.75
N PHE A 66 -7.66 0.70 -15.46
CA PHE A 66 -8.65 0.29 -16.45
C PHE A 66 -8.80 1.30 -17.60
N LYS A 67 -8.65 2.60 -17.33
CA LYS A 67 -8.74 3.66 -18.35
C LYS A 67 -7.42 3.86 -19.10
N HIS A 68 -6.30 3.75 -18.39
CA HIS A 68 -4.96 4.06 -18.87
C HIS A 68 -3.93 3.07 -18.30
N PRO A 69 -3.84 1.85 -18.87
CA PRO A 69 -3.01 0.78 -18.30
C PRO A 69 -1.51 1.09 -18.34
N HIS A 70 -1.07 2.02 -19.19
CA HIS A 70 0.31 2.45 -19.32
C HIS A 70 0.73 3.53 -18.30
N LEU A 71 -0.23 4.17 -17.64
CA LEU A 71 0.03 5.28 -16.70
C LEU A 71 0.19 4.80 -15.25
N VAL A 72 -0.51 3.74 -14.86
CA VAL A 72 -0.47 3.19 -13.50
C VAL A 72 -0.20 1.70 -13.58
N PRO A 73 1.04 1.22 -13.40
CA PRO A 73 1.30 -0.22 -13.39
C PRO A 73 0.66 -0.85 -12.14
N LEU A 74 -0.07 -1.95 -12.33
CA LEU A 74 -0.56 -2.77 -11.22
C LEU A 74 0.58 -3.65 -10.66
N PRO A 75 0.58 -3.94 -9.36
CA PRO A 75 1.49 -4.91 -8.77
C PRO A 75 1.33 -6.27 -9.44
N LYS A 76 2.42 -6.86 -9.93
CA LYS A 76 2.42 -8.27 -10.36
C LYS A 76 2.50 -9.22 -9.17
N ASP A 77 3.34 -8.86 -8.19
CA ASP A 77 3.65 -9.69 -7.03
C ASP A 77 3.78 -8.85 -5.76
N PHE A 78 3.30 -9.40 -4.63
CA PHE A 78 3.43 -8.76 -3.32
C PHE A 78 4.89 -8.46 -2.94
N LYS A 79 5.82 -9.37 -3.27
CA LYS A 79 7.25 -9.19 -3.00
C LYS A 79 7.86 -8.04 -3.81
N ALA A 80 7.49 -7.93 -5.09
CA ALA A 80 8.00 -6.87 -5.94
C ALA A 80 7.54 -5.49 -5.44
N GLU A 81 6.26 -5.38 -5.10
CA GLU A 81 5.67 -4.14 -4.55
C GLU A 81 6.30 -3.76 -3.20
N ALA A 82 6.49 -4.73 -2.30
CA ALA A 82 7.11 -4.48 -0.99
C ALA A 82 8.58 -4.06 -1.12
N THR A 83 9.31 -4.60 -2.10
CA THR A 83 10.71 -4.23 -2.36
C THR A 83 10.77 -2.82 -2.94
N TRP A 84 9.89 -2.49 -3.91
CA TRP A 84 9.77 -1.14 -4.45
C TRP A 84 9.42 -0.11 -3.35
N TYR A 85 8.46 -0.42 -2.48
CA TYR A 85 8.10 0.45 -1.36
C TYR A 85 9.26 0.63 -0.38
N ARG A 86 9.97 -0.45 -0.05
CA ARG A 86 11.17 -0.38 0.78
C ARG A 86 12.21 0.56 0.16
N ASP A 87 12.51 0.40 -1.12
CA ASP A 87 13.52 1.19 -1.80
C ASP A 87 13.10 2.66 -1.92
N TYR A 88 11.82 2.91 -2.27
CA TYR A 88 11.22 4.25 -2.32
C TYR A 88 11.31 4.97 -0.96
N VAL A 89 11.01 4.25 0.12
CA VAL A 89 11.09 4.79 1.48
C VAL A 89 12.55 5.01 1.89
N LEU A 90 13.45 4.06 1.63
CA LEU A 90 14.88 4.19 1.94
C LEU A 90 15.55 5.34 1.17
N GLU A 91 15.10 5.62 -0.05
CA GLU A 91 15.62 6.73 -0.86
C GLU A 91 15.17 8.09 -0.32
N ARG A 92 13.96 8.19 0.23
CA ARG A 92 13.40 9.42 0.80
C ARG A 92 13.71 9.63 2.28
N LEU A 93 14.15 8.60 3.00
CA LEU A 93 14.56 8.76 4.38
C LEU A 93 15.91 9.50 4.43
N PRO A 94 16.06 10.51 5.32
CA PRO A 94 17.37 11.10 5.62
C PRO A 94 18.34 10.08 6.26
N ALA A 95 17.86 8.85 6.53
CA ALA A 95 18.60 7.73 7.08
C ALA A 95 19.85 7.34 6.28
N LYS A 96 19.96 7.71 5.00
CA LYS A 96 21.22 7.52 4.23
C LYS A 96 22.41 8.19 4.92
N ASP A 97 22.18 9.30 5.62
CA ASP A 97 23.19 10.00 6.41
C ASP A 97 23.40 9.35 7.79
N TYR A 98 22.34 8.85 8.43
CA TYR A 98 22.43 8.19 9.74
C TYR A 98 23.10 6.80 9.69
N VAL A 99 22.88 6.02 8.63
CA VAL A 99 23.52 4.71 8.45
C VAL A 99 25.01 4.87 8.08
N LYS A 100 25.36 5.91 7.32
CA LYS A 100 26.76 6.29 7.10
C LYS A 100 27.45 6.76 8.39
N ALA A 101 26.76 7.54 9.22
CA ALA A 101 27.28 8.02 10.49
C ALA A 101 27.43 6.91 11.56
N LEU A 102 26.66 5.82 11.48
CA LEU A 102 26.83 4.66 12.36
C LEU A 102 27.93 3.69 11.89
N ALA A 103 28.38 3.82 10.64
CA ALA A 103 29.42 2.98 10.03
C ALA A 103 30.80 3.66 9.99
N SER A 104 30.93 4.88 10.51
CA SER A 104 32.16 5.66 10.71
C SER A 104 32.52 5.73 12.19
#